data_AF-A0A0G1RUB8-F1
#
_entry.id   AF-A0A0G1RUB8-F1
#
_cell.length_a   1.000
_cell.length_b   1.000
_cell.length_c   1.000
_cell.angle_alpha   90.00
_cell.angle_beta   90.00
_cell.angle_gamma   90.00
#
_symmetry.space_group_name_H-M   'P 1'
#
loop_
_entity.id
_entity.type
_entity.pdbx_description
1 polymer ?
#
loop_
_entity_poly.entity_id
_entity_poly.type
_entity_poly.pdbx_seq_one_letter_code
_entity_poly.pdbx_strand_id
1 'polypeptide(L)'
;MDQQELSRAQTDRMKELNQVGFNRLGKSSIFENGGAVVDIKDNGTLTLMVDYDSHTDWKRILALQVGEGYFKEGFSLITITSDLTVMERTLNGSGGGFSGERKPDFTKFQDKTIEQQLLETGFESDLIEPNIFRYQLQYEGESGEVIAWTSGGKVERMTKPIRPALQAMLDDKTQIIDCTEEPYEWGGASTVLTVRNSTMEFKINLIYGGSLVEGSQKLLRNVEPEELDIRPLEIVAEQSGFKIGGRNETELIKELTEINGQPVEKLESRMRPMRDSMAGFLGENESLLYIMASDNDFVLSQKLTHQDLAAPLFYAREHYFKGFGTQFSLGGRKFRVEMDTFRGMQFSPFEDETGTASDMTITNLDTGVSLKCSCLLPDMIQRYGFYEGKQTPYRLEPTSILEVFDFIPN
;
A
#
# COMPACT_ATOMS: atom_id res chain seq x y z
N MET A 1 -19.21 -38.79 5.62
CA MET A 1 -18.54 -37.48 5.46
C MET A 1 -18.09 -37.09 6.84
N ASP A 2 -16.80 -37.29 7.14
CA ASP A 2 -16.20 -36.85 8.39
C ASP A 2 -16.38 -35.34 8.50
N GLN A 3 -16.88 -34.88 9.64
CA GLN A 3 -16.86 -33.46 9.96
C GLN A 3 -15.40 -33.08 10.08
N GLN A 4 -14.90 -32.23 9.18
CA GLN A 4 -13.57 -31.68 9.32
C GLN A 4 -13.61 -30.78 10.57
N GLU A 5 -13.08 -31.30 11.67
CA GLU A 5 -12.89 -30.51 12.89
C GLU A 5 -11.96 -29.35 12.57
N LEU A 6 -12.28 -28.16 13.10
CA LEU A 6 -11.39 -27.02 13.00
C LEU A 6 -10.00 -27.42 13.49
N SER A 7 -8.97 -26.92 12.83
CA SER A 7 -7.60 -27.06 13.32
C SER A 7 -7.50 -26.47 14.73
N ARG A 8 -6.49 -26.88 15.49
CA ARG A 8 -6.22 -26.28 16.80
C ARG A 8 -6.04 -24.76 16.69
N ALA A 9 -5.33 -24.31 15.65
CA ALA A 9 -5.12 -22.90 15.38
C ALA A 9 -6.45 -22.17 15.12
N GLN A 10 -7.32 -22.73 14.27
CA GLN A 10 -8.65 -22.17 14.02
C GLN A 10 -9.52 -22.13 15.28
N THR A 11 -9.45 -23.17 16.11
CA THR A 11 -10.21 -23.24 17.37
C THR A 11 -9.77 -22.18 18.37
N ASP A 12 -8.47 -21.91 18.45
CA ASP A 12 -7.94 -20.87 19.34
C ASP A 12 -8.32 -19.47 18.82
N ARG A 13 -8.20 -19.21 17.51
CA ARG A 13 -8.65 -17.96 16.88
C ARG A 13 -10.16 -17.72 17.02
N MET A 14 -10.98 -18.76 16.89
CA MET A 14 -12.42 -18.68 17.12
C MET A 14 -12.74 -18.15 18.52
N LYS A 15 -12.02 -18.59 19.56
CA LYS A 15 -12.24 -18.10 20.93
C LYS A 15 -11.91 -16.61 21.05
N GLU A 16 -10.85 -16.15 20.40
CA GLU A 16 -10.46 -14.74 20.38
C GLU A 16 -11.54 -13.89 19.70
N LEU A 17 -12.00 -14.29 18.51
CA LEU A 17 -13.05 -13.57 17.78
C LEU A 17 -14.38 -13.51 18.55
N ASN A 18 -14.78 -14.61 19.20
CA ASN A 18 -15.99 -14.65 20.01
C ASN A 18 -15.92 -13.67 21.21
N GLN A 19 -14.73 -13.43 21.78
CA GLN A 19 -14.55 -12.47 22.88
C GLN A 19 -14.81 -11.02 22.46
N VAL A 20 -14.58 -10.71 21.18
CA VAL A 20 -14.81 -9.39 20.58
C VAL A 20 -16.12 -9.35 19.76
N GLY A 21 -17.05 -10.26 20.05
CA GLY A 21 -18.43 -10.21 19.56
C GLY A 21 -18.66 -10.76 18.15
N PHE A 22 -17.66 -11.40 17.53
CA PHE A 22 -17.87 -12.06 16.24
C PHE A 22 -18.67 -13.35 16.41
N ASN A 23 -19.55 -13.60 15.45
CA ASN A 23 -20.37 -14.79 15.39
C ASN A 23 -19.93 -15.66 14.22
N ARG A 24 -19.79 -16.96 14.48
CA ARG A 24 -19.46 -17.94 13.44
C ARG A 24 -20.65 -18.14 12.50
N LEU A 25 -20.39 -18.15 11.20
CA LEU A 25 -21.38 -18.45 10.18
C LEU A 25 -21.51 -19.96 9.99
N GLY A 26 -22.55 -20.56 10.58
CA GLY A 26 -22.76 -22.01 10.54
C GLY A 26 -21.57 -22.76 11.13
N LYS A 27 -21.07 -23.75 10.38
CA LYS A 27 -19.85 -24.53 10.67
C LYS A 27 -18.67 -24.11 9.80
N SER A 28 -18.75 -23.01 9.07
CA SER A 28 -17.64 -22.53 8.23
C SER A 28 -16.47 -22.00 9.07
N SER A 29 -15.38 -21.61 8.41
CA SER A 29 -14.27 -20.87 9.00
C SER A 29 -14.53 -19.35 9.10
N ILE A 30 -15.74 -18.91 8.75
CA ILE A 30 -16.11 -17.50 8.59
C ILE A 30 -16.83 -16.97 9.82
N PHE A 31 -16.49 -15.75 10.19
CA PHE A 31 -16.99 -15.02 11.35
C PHE A 31 -17.42 -13.62 10.94
N GLU A 32 -18.49 -13.10 11.54
CA GLU A 32 -18.98 -11.74 11.27
C GLU A 32 -19.27 -10.93 12.54
N ASN A 33 -19.03 -9.62 12.47
CA ASN A 33 -19.50 -8.63 13.44
C ASN A 33 -19.75 -7.31 12.71
N GLY A 34 -21.01 -6.92 12.57
CA GLY A 34 -21.39 -5.75 11.76
C GLY A 34 -20.92 -5.89 10.31
N GLY A 35 -20.25 -4.86 9.79
CA GLY A 35 -19.64 -4.83 8.47
C GLY A 35 -18.35 -5.67 8.33
N ALA A 36 -17.80 -6.16 9.44
CA ALA A 36 -16.56 -6.96 9.43
C ALA A 36 -16.85 -8.44 9.20
N VAL A 37 -16.10 -9.05 8.28
CA VAL A 37 -16.11 -10.49 8.07
C VAL A 37 -14.68 -11.01 8.07
N VAL A 38 -14.45 -12.07 8.82
CA VAL A 38 -13.12 -12.67 9.01
C VAL A 38 -13.19 -14.14 8.62
N ASP A 39 -12.31 -14.58 7.75
CA ASP A 39 -12.10 -15.99 7.45
C ASP A 39 -10.81 -16.47 8.13
N ILE A 40 -10.91 -17.56 8.90
CA ILE A 40 -9.76 -18.16 9.59
C ILE A 40 -9.20 -19.31 8.76
N LYS A 41 -8.03 -19.09 8.17
CA LYS A 41 -7.33 -20.12 7.40
C LYS A 41 -6.83 -21.25 8.31
N ASP A 42 -6.49 -22.40 7.73
CA ASP A 42 -6.14 -23.61 8.50
C ASP A 42 -4.95 -23.43 9.45
N ASN A 43 -4.00 -22.55 9.06
CA ASN A 43 -2.84 -22.17 9.85
C ASN A 43 -3.13 -21.12 10.94
N GLY A 44 -4.38 -20.63 11.05
CA GLY A 44 -4.79 -19.60 12.00
C GLY A 44 -4.57 -18.16 11.52
N THR A 45 -4.09 -17.95 10.29
CA THR A 45 -4.02 -16.61 9.67
C THR A 45 -5.43 -16.08 9.41
N LEU A 46 -5.63 -14.79 9.62
CA LEU A 46 -6.89 -14.10 9.38
C LEU A 46 -6.90 -13.47 7.99
N THR A 47 -7.95 -13.71 7.23
CA THR A 47 -8.29 -12.90 6.05
C THR A 47 -9.44 -11.98 6.43
N LEU A 48 -9.22 -10.68 6.29
CA LEU A 48 -10.23 -9.68 6.59
C LEU A 48 -10.98 -9.31 5.30
N MET A 49 -12.29 -9.25 5.42
CA MET A 49 -13.19 -8.96 4.32
C MET A 49 -14.20 -7.90 4.74
N VAL A 50 -14.73 -7.23 3.74
CA VAL A 50 -15.79 -6.23 3.88
C VAL A 50 -16.91 -6.55 2.93
N ASP A 51 -18.06 -5.92 3.14
CA ASP A 51 -19.16 -6.02 2.20
C ASP A 51 -18.71 -5.60 0.80
N TYR A 52 -19.09 -6.41 -0.19
CA TYR A 52 -18.72 -6.18 -1.57
C TYR A 52 -19.22 -4.80 -2.03
N ASP A 53 -20.42 -4.44 -1.59
CA ASP A 53 -21.00 -3.11 -1.67
C ASP A 53 -21.96 -2.90 -0.49
N SER A 54 -21.63 -1.95 0.39
CA SER A 54 -22.40 -1.59 1.58
C SER A 54 -23.76 -0.96 1.26
N HIS A 55 -23.99 -0.51 0.02
CA HIS A 55 -25.25 0.08 -0.41
C HIS A 55 -26.21 -0.93 -1.03
N THR A 56 -25.82 -2.20 -1.14
CA THR A 56 -26.60 -3.22 -1.83
C THR A 56 -27.49 -4.01 -0.89
N ASP A 57 -28.78 -4.00 -1.18
CA ASP A 57 -29.73 -4.97 -0.62
C ASP A 57 -29.60 -6.30 -1.38
N TRP A 58 -28.68 -7.14 -0.90
CA TRP A 58 -28.36 -8.45 -1.49
C TRP A 58 -29.59 -9.36 -1.61
N LYS A 59 -30.58 -9.20 -0.72
CA LYS A 59 -31.82 -10.01 -0.70
C LYS A 59 -32.76 -9.70 -1.85
N ARG A 60 -32.55 -8.58 -2.55
CA ARG A 60 -33.31 -8.19 -3.73
C ARG A 60 -32.65 -8.65 -5.02
N ILE A 61 -31.45 -9.24 -4.97
CA ILE A 61 -30.78 -9.74 -6.16
C ILE A 61 -31.50 -10.98 -6.69
N LEU A 62 -31.93 -10.91 -7.94
CA LEU A 62 -32.59 -11.98 -8.70
C LEU A 62 -31.65 -12.71 -9.66
N ALA A 63 -30.64 -11.99 -10.14
CA ALA A 63 -29.66 -12.56 -11.03
C ALA A 63 -28.27 -11.96 -10.81
N LEU A 64 -27.25 -12.78 -11.04
CA LEU A 64 -25.84 -12.43 -10.94
C LEU A 64 -25.04 -12.98 -12.12
N GLN A 65 -24.05 -12.21 -12.55
CA GLN A 65 -23.08 -12.61 -13.54
C GLN A 65 -21.74 -11.98 -13.21
N VAL A 66 -20.66 -12.74 -13.39
CA VAL A 66 -19.29 -12.21 -13.49
C VAL A 66 -18.93 -12.03 -14.94
N GLY A 67 -18.29 -10.92 -15.26
CA GLY A 67 -17.74 -10.68 -16.58
C GLY A 67 -16.79 -9.50 -16.57
N GLU A 68 -16.15 -9.28 -17.72
CA GLU A 68 -15.44 -8.05 -18.01
C GLU A 68 -16.44 -6.90 -17.94
N GLY A 69 -16.24 -6.00 -16.98
CA GLY A 69 -17.12 -4.86 -16.75
C GLY A 69 -17.18 -3.88 -17.92
N TYR A 70 -17.92 -2.80 -17.72
CA TYR A 70 -17.95 -1.64 -18.62
C TYR A 70 -16.54 -1.09 -18.89
N PHE A 71 -15.67 -1.18 -17.89
CA PHE A 71 -14.29 -0.74 -17.96
C PHE A 71 -13.35 -1.74 -18.65
N LYS A 72 -13.88 -2.89 -19.13
CA LYS A 72 -13.13 -3.98 -19.82
C LYS A 72 -11.99 -4.61 -19.03
N GLU A 73 -11.79 -4.17 -17.81
CA GLU A 73 -10.71 -4.58 -16.91
C GLU A 73 -11.39 -4.86 -15.55
N GLY A 74 -11.41 -6.12 -15.12
CA GLY A 74 -11.77 -6.51 -13.75
C GLY A 74 -13.02 -7.37 -13.56
N PHE A 75 -13.03 -8.05 -12.41
CA PHE A 75 -14.18 -8.77 -11.89
C PHE A 75 -15.31 -7.78 -11.64
N SER A 76 -16.34 -7.87 -12.47
CA SER A 76 -17.55 -7.06 -12.31
C SER A 76 -18.71 -7.95 -11.99
N LEU A 77 -19.40 -7.63 -10.89
CA LEU A 77 -20.63 -8.27 -10.52
C LEU A 77 -21.79 -7.48 -11.09
N ILE A 78 -22.44 -8.06 -12.10
CA ILE A 78 -23.68 -7.53 -12.64
C ILE A 78 -24.81 -8.15 -11.85
N THR A 79 -25.58 -7.32 -11.15
CA THR A 79 -26.76 -7.79 -10.41
C THR A 79 -28.02 -7.19 -10.97
N ILE A 80 -29.11 -7.94 -10.88
CA ILE A 80 -30.46 -7.45 -11.17
C ILE A 80 -31.26 -7.47 -9.88
N THR A 81 -31.84 -6.34 -9.49
CA THR A 81 -32.72 -6.25 -8.31
C THR A 81 -34.18 -6.59 -8.66
N SER A 82 -35.00 -6.77 -7.62
CA SER A 82 -36.42 -7.11 -7.75
C SER A 82 -37.29 -6.08 -8.49
N ASP A 83 -36.80 -4.85 -8.64
CA ASP A 83 -37.41 -3.78 -9.45
C ASP A 83 -36.84 -3.70 -10.88
N LEU A 84 -36.09 -4.71 -11.30
CA LEU A 84 -35.44 -4.83 -12.61
C LEU A 84 -34.33 -3.78 -12.84
N THR A 85 -33.83 -3.14 -11.78
CA THR A 85 -32.63 -2.30 -11.87
C THR A 85 -31.42 -3.18 -12.10
N VAL A 86 -30.65 -2.86 -13.13
CA VAL A 86 -29.37 -3.51 -13.43
C VAL A 86 -28.25 -2.64 -12.86
N MET A 87 -27.41 -3.23 -12.02
CA MET A 87 -26.27 -2.54 -11.42
C MET A 87 -25.00 -3.33 -11.70
N GLU A 88 -23.97 -2.63 -12.16
CA GLU A 88 -22.62 -3.18 -12.25
C GLU A 88 -21.82 -2.73 -11.04
N ARG A 89 -21.11 -3.67 -10.41
CA ARG A 89 -20.23 -3.38 -9.29
C ARG A 89 -18.86 -3.95 -9.54
N THR A 90 -17.88 -3.06 -9.59
CA THR A 90 -16.47 -3.42 -9.63
C THR A 90 -15.96 -3.68 -8.22
N LEU A 91 -14.86 -4.43 -8.11
CA LEU A 91 -14.20 -4.68 -6.84
C LEU A 91 -13.78 -3.40 -6.11
N ASN A 92 -13.34 -2.39 -6.86
CA ASN A 92 -12.75 -1.17 -6.31
C ASN A 92 -13.70 0.03 -6.29
N GLY A 93 -14.96 -0.13 -6.71
CA GLY A 93 -15.93 0.96 -6.84
C GLY A 93 -17.20 0.77 -6.02
N SER A 94 -17.76 1.87 -5.54
CA SER A 94 -19.20 1.99 -5.24
C SER A 94 -19.98 1.88 -6.56
N GLY A 95 -21.04 1.08 -6.61
CA GLY A 95 -21.73 0.66 -7.84
C GLY A 95 -21.95 1.76 -8.89
N GLY A 96 -21.65 1.44 -10.14
CA GLY A 96 -21.94 2.27 -11.30
C GLY A 96 -23.26 1.84 -11.94
N GLY A 97 -24.17 2.79 -12.18
CA GLY A 97 -25.37 2.52 -12.97
C GLY A 97 -25.03 2.22 -14.43
N PHE A 98 -25.74 1.28 -15.06
CA PHE A 98 -25.61 1.05 -16.50
C PHE A 98 -26.14 2.25 -17.29
N SER A 99 -25.33 2.79 -18.20
CA SER A 99 -25.85 3.63 -19.29
C SER A 99 -26.47 2.73 -20.36
N GLY A 100 -27.80 2.57 -20.33
CA GLY A 100 -28.72 2.27 -21.45
C GLY A 100 -28.51 1.09 -22.42
N GLU A 101 -27.28 0.80 -22.86
CA GLU A 101 -27.01 0.03 -24.08
C GLU A 101 -26.60 -1.43 -23.83
N ARG A 102 -26.17 -1.80 -22.62
CA ARG A 102 -25.86 -3.18 -22.23
C ARG A 102 -26.84 -3.68 -21.17
N LYS A 103 -28.02 -4.14 -21.59
CA LYS A 103 -28.92 -4.87 -20.69
C LYS A 103 -28.56 -6.36 -20.72
N PRO A 104 -28.38 -7.02 -19.56
CA PRO A 104 -28.20 -8.46 -19.51
C PRO A 104 -29.39 -9.16 -20.16
N ASP A 105 -29.13 -10.20 -20.94
CA ASP A 105 -30.20 -11.08 -21.41
C ASP A 105 -30.79 -11.83 -20.21
N PHE A 106 -32.03 -11.51 -19.84
CA PHE A 106 -32.73 -12.09 -18.70
C PHE A 106 -33.11 -13.55 -18.92
N THR A 107 -33.25 -13.99 -20.18
CA THR A 107 -33.71 -15.35 -20.49
C THR A 107 -32.73 -16.40 -19.98
N LYS A 108 -31.44 -16.05 -19.86
CA LYS A 108 -30.40 -16.96 -19.34
C LYS A 108 -30.52 -17.29 -17.85
N PHE A 109 -31.37 -16.57 -17.11
CA PHE A 109 -31.55 -16.74 -15.66
C PHE A 109 -32.94 -17.26 -15.25
N GLN A 110 -33.92 -17.30 -16.16
CA GLN A 110 -35.33 -17.55 -15.81
C GLN A 110 -35.58 -18.88 -15.11
N ASP A 111 -34.76 -19.88 -15.39
CA ASP A 111 -34.90 -21.24 -14.84
C ASP A 111 -33.78 -21.62 -13.85
N LYS A 112 -33.04 -20.62 -13.34
CA LYS A 112 -31.85 -20.86 -12.49
C LYS A 112 -31.99 -20.25 -11.11
N THR A 113 -31.70 -21.04 -10.08
CA THR A 113 -31.57 -20.52 -8.71
C THR A 113 -30.30 -19.67 -8.58
N ILE A 114 -30.24 -18.82 -7.56
CA ILE A 114 -29.04 -18.01 -7.27
C ILE A 114 -27.79 -18.89 -7.08
N GLU A 115 -27.93 -20.03 -6.42
CA GLU A 115 -26.85 -21.00 -6.23
C GLU A 115 -26.34 -21.55 -7.56
N GLN A 116 -27.24 -21.93 -8.47
CA GLN A 116 -26.86 -22.38 -9.81
C GLN A 116 -26.14 -21.27 -10.59
N GLN A 117 -26.62 -20.04 -10.49
CA GLN A 117 -25.97 -18.89 -11.13
C GLN A 117 -24.56 -18.65 -10.57
N LEU A 118 -24.35 -18.78 -9.25
CA LEU A 118 -23.02 -18.66 -8.63
C LEU A 118 -22.07 -19.73 -9.17
N LEU A 119 -22.50 -20.99 -9.20
CA LEU A 119 -21.71 -22.11 -9.73
C LEU A 119 -21.32 -21.92 -11.19
N GLU A 120 -22.28 -21.53 -12.05
CA GLU A 120 -22.01 -21.26 -13.48
C GLU A 120 -21.09 -20.05 -13.70
N THR A 121 -21.04 -19.16 -12.72
CA THR A 121 -20.18 -17.97 -12.70
C THR A 121 -18.75 -18.29 -12.22
N GLY A 122 -18.50 -19.55 -11.84
CA GLY A 122 -17.19 -20.02 -11.39
C GLY A 122 -16.98 -19.92 -9.88
N PHE A 123 -18.02 -19.62 -9.10
CA PHE A 123 -17.94 -19.82 -7.66
C PHE A 123 -17.95 -21.31 -7.34
N GLU A 124 -17.25 -21.69 -6.29
CA GLU A 124 -17.25 -23.03 -5.73
C GLU A 124 -18.03 -23.03 -4.42
N SER A 125 -18.86 -24.06 -4.21
CA SER A 125 -19.58 -24.23 -2.95
C SER A 125 -18.60 -24.72 -1.86
N ASP A 126 -18.69 -24.12 -0.67
CA ASP A 126 -17.89 -24.53 0.48
C ASP A 126 -18.26 -25.97 0.88
N LEU A 127 -17.23 -26.79 1.13
CA LEU A 127 -17.40 -28.22 1.40
C LEU A 127 -18.15 -28.50 2.70
N ILE A 128 -18.11 -27.57 3.66
CA ILE A 128 -18.68 -27.72 5.00
C ILE A 128 -20.04 -27.03 5.08
N GLU A 129 -20.17 -25.85 4.48
CA GLU A 129 -21.40 -25.06 4.44
C GLU A 129 -21.83 -24.80 2.99
N PRO A 130 -22.62 -25.69 2.36
CA PRO A 130 -22.92 -25.62 0.92
C PRO A 130 -23.64 -24.35 0.46
N ASN A 131 -24.19 -23.57 1.39
CA ASN A 131 -24.81 -22.27 1.14
C ASN A 131 -23.79 -21.11 1.12
N ILE A 132 -22.52 -21.38 1.37
CA ILE A 132 -21.40 -20.46 1.19
C ILE A 132 -20.72 -20.80 -0.12
N PHE A 133 -20.41 -19.77 -0.90
CA PHE A 133 -19.80 -19.86 -2.21
C PHE A 133 -18.57 -18.97 -2.23
N ARG A 134 -17.46 -19.49 -2.74
CA ARG A 134 -16.16 -18.83 -2.79
C ARG A 134 -15.73 -18.66 -4.24
N TYR A 135 -15.17 -17.50 -4.57
CA TYR A 135 -14.59 -17.23 -5.87
C TYR A 135 -13.17 -16.72 -5.70
N GLN A 136 -12.21 -17.43 -6.28
CA GLN A 136 -10.81 -17.00 -6.29
C GLN A 136 -10.65 -15.85 -7.28
N LEU A 137 -10.30 -14.70 -6.74
CA LEU A 137 -10.03 -13.50 -7.50
C LEU A 137 -8.55 -13.40 -7.84
N GLN A 138 -8.27 -13.14 -9.11
CA GLN A 138 -6.94 -12.78 -9.62
C GLN A 138 -7.12 -11.60 -10.59
N TYR A 139 -6.70 -10.40 -10.19
CA TYR A 139 -6.88 -9.19 -10.99
C TYR A 139 -5.82 -8.13 -10.68
N GLU A 140 -5.07 -7.67 -11.70
CA GLU A 140 -4.11 -6.55 -11.59
C GLU A 140 -3.11 -6.63 -10.42
N GLY A 141 -2.66 -7.84 -10.08
CA GLY A 141 -1.77 -8.06 -8.95
C GLY A 141 -2.48 -8.12 -7.59
N GLU A 142 -3.79 -7.92 -7.57
CA GLU A 142 -4.66 -8.23 -6.44
C GLU A 142 -5.11 -9.69 -6.53
N SER A 143 -4.80 -10.46 -5.49
CA SER A 143 -5.33 -11.80 -5.31
C SER A 143 -6.17 -11.85 -4.05
N GLY A 144 -7.28 -12.58 -4.08
CA GLY A 144 -8.08 -12.79 -2.88
C GLY A 144 -9.30 -13.65 -3.15
N GLU A 145 -10.30 -13.56 -2.29
CA GLU A 145 -11.50 -14.39 -2.35
C GLU A 145 -12.74 -13.53 -2.17
N VAL A 146 -13.70 -13.68 -3.09
CA VAL A 146 -15.06 -13.14 -2.93
C VAL A 146 -15.92 -14.24 -2.33
N ILE A 147 -16.65 -13.91 -1.26
CA ILE A 147 -17.51 -14.89 -0.57
C ILE A 147 -18.96 -14.44 -0.64
N ALA A 148 -19.83 -15.34 -1.10
CA ALA A 148 -21.28 -15.18 -1.16
C ALA A 148 -21.97 -16.22 -0.29
N TRP A 149 -23.08 -15.83 0.33
CA TRP A 149 -23.79 -16.63 1.32
C TRP A 149 -25.25 -16.56 0.93
N THR A 150 -25.87 -17.73 0.77
CA THR A 150 -27.24 -17.82 0.28
C THR A 150 -28.17 -18.42 1.33
N SER A 151 -29.44 -18.06 1.23
CA SER A 151 -30.53 -18.66 2.00
C SER A 151 -31.83 -18.53 1.23
N GLY A 152 -32.57 -19.62 1.11
CA GLY A 152 -33.87 -19.62 0.44
C GLY A 152 -33.81 -19.14 -1.03
N GLY A 153 -32.73 -19.44 -1.75
CA GLY A 153 -32.55 -19.04 -3.15
C GLY A 153 -32.22 -17.56 -3.36
N LYS A 154 -31.71 -16.88 -2.32
CA LYS A 154 -31.29 -15.47 -2.35
C LYS A 154 -29.86 -15.33 -1.84
N VAL A 155 -29.16 -14.30 -2.31
CA VAL A 155 -27.91 -13.86 -1.70
C VAL A 155 -28.25 -13.10 -0.41
N GLU A 156 -27.82 -13.60 0.73
CA GLU A 156 -27.98 -12.90 2.01
C GLU A 156 -26.94 -11.80 2.15
N ARG A 157 -25.70 -12.09 1.73
CA ARG A 157 -24.57 -11.16 1.80
C ARG A 157 -23.50 -11.58 0.80
N MET A 158 -22.65 -10.64 0.40
CA MET A 158 -21.48 -10.89 -0.42
C MET A 158 -20.35 -9.99 0.03
N THR A 159 -19.15 -10.53 0.10
CA THR A 159 -17.96 -9.85 0.65
C THR A 159 -16.79 -9.95 -0.30
N LYS A 160 -15.85 -9.03 -0.13
CA LYS A 160 -14.58 -8.98 -0.85
C LYS A 160 -13.43 -8.74 0.13
N PRO A 161 -12.17 -9.05 -0.24
CA PRO A 161 -11.02 -8.75 0.59
C PRO A 161 -10.91 -7.24 0.83
N ILE A 162 -10.34 -6.86 1.98
CA ILE A 162 -9.84 -5.49 2.14
C ILE A 162 -8.68 -5.22 1.17
N ARG A 163 -8.30 -3.95 1.02
CA ARG A 163 -7.17 -3.53 0.18
C ARG A 163 -5.91 -4.38 0.45
N PRO A 164 -5.18 -4.82 -0.60
CA PRO A 164 -4.01 -5.69 -0.44
C PRO A 164 -2.95 -5.15 0.52
N ALA A 165 -2.71 -3.83 0.50
CA ALA A 165 -1.75 -3.19 1.40
C ALA A 165 -2.09 -3.39 2.88
N LEU A 166 -3.38 -3.30 3.24
CA LEU A 166 -3.85 -3.57 4.60
C LEU A 166 -3.83 -5.06 4.93
N GLN A 167 -4.20 -5.91 3.97
CA GLN A 167 -4.17 -7.36 4.16
C GLN A 167 -2.74 -7.86 4.40
N ALA A 168 -1.74 -7.25 3.76
CA ALA A 168 -0.32 -7.54 3.95
C ALA A 168 0.20 -7.14 5.34
N MET A 169 -0.50 -6.27 6.07
CA MET A 169 -0.17 -5.91 7.45
C MET A 169 -0.63 -6.98 8.46
N LEU A 170 -1.45 -7.94 8.03
CA LEU A 170 -1.96 -9.01 8.89
C LEU A 170 -1.01 -10.22 8.86
N ASP A 171 -0.29 -10.45 9.96
CA ASP A 171 0.55 -11.63 10.18
C ASP A 171 -0.18 -12.76 10.95
N ASP A 172 0.51 -13.88 11.17
CA ASP A 172 0.03 -15.05 11.92
C ASP A 172 -0.17 -14.79 13.43
N LYS A 173 0.28 -13.64 13.94
CA LYS A 173 0.10 -13.18 15.32
C LYS A 173 -0.96 -12.08 15.46
N THR A 174 -1.52 -11.62 14.34
CA THR A 174 -2.60 -10.64 14.30
C THR A 174 -3.75 -11.03 15.21
N GLN A 175 -4.23 -10.08 16.01
CA GLN A 175 -5.41 -10.20 16.87
C GLN A 175 -6.36 -9.06 16.57
N ILE A 176 -7.66 -9.37 16.53
CA ILE A 176 -8.70 -8.34 16.57
C ILE A 176 -8.98 -8.05 18.04
N ILE A 177 -8.63 -6.85 18.47
CA ILE A 177 -8.73 -6.38 19.86
C ILE A 177 -10.12 -5.81 20.15
N ASP A 178 -10.71 -5.15 19.17
CA ASP A 178 -12.02 -4.51 19.30
C ASP A 178 -12.70 -4.36 17.93
N CYS A 179 -14.03 -4.29 17.95
CA CYS A 179 -14.87 -4.06 16.78
C CYS A 179 -16.01 -3.11 17.16
N THR A 180 -15.93 -1.88 16.69
CA THR A 180 -16.86 -0.80 17.06
C THR A 180 -17.52 -0.21 15.84
N GLU A 181 -18.71 0.35 16.02
CA GLU A 181 -19.36 1.21 15.04
C GLU A 181 -19.00 2.67 15.34
N GLU A 182 -18.33 3.35 14.40
CA GLU A 182 -17.99 4.76 14.51
C GLU A 182 -18.84 5.59 13.53
N PRO A 183 -19.28 6.81 13.90
CA PRO A 183 -20.01 7.69 12.99
C PRO A 183 -19.20 7.98 11.73
N TYR A 184 -19.87 7.97 10.58
CA TYR A 184 -19.24 8.24 9.29
C TYR A 184 -19.61 9.65 8.78
N GLU A 185 -18.65 10.33 8.15
CA GLU A 185 -18.74 11.75 7.76
C GLU A 185 -19.93 12.06 6.82
N TRP A 186 -20.36 11.08 6.03
CA TRP A 186 -21.48 11.22 5.08
C TRP A 186 -22.81 10.68 5.63
N GLY A 187 -22.87 10.45 6.93
CA GLY A 187 -24.02 9.87 7.63
C GLY A 187 -23.93 8.35 7.75
N GLY A 188 -24.54 7.81 8.81
CA GLY A 188 -24.49 6.40 9.15
C GLY A 188 -23.34 6.05 10.11
N ALA A 189 -23.03 4.76 10.17
CA ALA A 189 -21.92 4.21 10.96
C ALA A 189 -21.04 3.33 10.07
N SER A 190 -19.75 3.31 10.37
CA SER A 190 -18.78 2.41 9.76
C SER A 190 -18.18 1.50 10.82
N THR A 191 -18.07 0.22 10.49
CA THR A 191 -17.35 -0.74 11.32
C THR A 191 -15.86 -0.41 11.33
N VAL A 192 -15.30 -0.23 12.52
CA VAL A 192 -13.88 0.02 12.76
C VAL A 192 -13.33 -1.11 13.61
N LEU A 193 -12.26 -1.75 13.12
CA LEU A 193 -11.54 -2.78 13.84
C LEU A 193 -10.30 -2.20 14.49
N THR A 194 -10.10 -2.48 15.78
CA THR A 194 -8.78 -2.31 16.40
C THR A 194 -8.03 -3.62 16.26
N VAL A 195 -6.90 -3.58 15.57
CA VAL A 195 -6.08 -4.74 15.21
C VAL A 195 -4.71 -4.59 15.86
N ARG A 196 -4.17 -5.69 16.35
CA ARG A 196 -2.81 -5.77 16.90
C ARG A 196 -2.06 -6.88 16.21
N ASN A 197 -0.94 -6.57 15.57
CA ASN A 197 -0.02 -7.57 15.00
C ASN A 197 1.29 -7.62 15.81
N SER A 198 2.31 -8.28 15.27
CA SER A 198 3.60 -8.42 15.96
C SER A 198 4.41 -7.12 16.12
N THR A 199 4.03 -6.05 15.42
CA THR A 199 4.79 -4.80 15.34
C THR A 199 4.02 -3.62 15.91
N MET A 200 2.71 -3.58 15.76
CA MET A 200 1.88 -2.45 16.13
C MET A 200 0.42 -2.80 16.44
N GLU A 201 -0.25 -1.87 17.10
CA GLU A 201 -1.69 -1.78 17.21
C GLU A 201 -2.19 -0.62 16.32
N PHE A 202 -3.28 -0.82 15.58
CA PHE A 202 -3.82 0.18 14.66
C PHE A 202 -5.31 -0.06 14.42
N LYS A 203 -5.99 0.94 13.86
CA LYS A 203 -7.41 0.83 13.49
C LYS A 203 -7.59 0.72 11.98
N ILE A 204 -8.53 -0.12 11.57
CA ILE A 204 -8.98 -0.25 10.18
C ILE A 204 -10.45 0.16 10.12
N ASN A 205 -10.77 1.17 9.33
CA ASN A 205 -12.15 1.49 8.99
C ASN A 205 -12.55 0.68 7.76
N LEU A 206 -13.63 -0.10 7.85
CA LEU A 206 -14.04 -1.03 6.79
C LEU A 206 -14.84 -0.41 5.65
N ILE A 207 -15.06 0.90 5.68
CA ILE A 207 -15.70 1.60 4.56
C ILE A 207 -14.80 1.58 3.31
N TYR A 208 -15.43 1.58 2.12
CA TYR A 208 -14.74 1.64 0.81
C TYR A 208 -13.59 0.63 0.62
N GLY A 209 -13.78 -0.62 1.05
CA GLY A 209 -12.76 -1.65 0.86
C GLY A 209 -11.72 -1.71 1.99
N GLY A 210 -11.88 -0.94 3.07
CA GLY A 210 -10.92 -0.87 4.15
C GLY A 210 -9.91 0.27 3.96
N SER A 211 -9.74 1.09 4.99
CA SER A 211 -8.68 2.11 5.10
C SER A 211 -8.05 2.07 6.48
N LEU A 212 -6.75 2.33 6.53
CA LEU A 212 -6.05 2.56 7.78
C LEU A 212 -6.56 3.88 8.39
N VAL A 213 -6.96 3.88 9.65
CA VAL A 213 -7.34 5.13 10.34
C VAL A 213 -6.07 5.91 10.64
N GLU A 214 -5.94 7.10 10.06
CA GLU A 214 -4.77 7.94 10.20
C GLU A 214 -4.49 8.27 11.67
N GLY A 215 -3.23 8.15 12.09
CA GLY A 215 -2.80 8.43 13.47
C GLY A 215 -3.20 7.37 14.50
N SER A 216 -3.87 6.28 14.10
CA SER A 216 -4.23 5.18 15.03
C SER A 216 -3.06 4.24 15.34
N GLN A 217 -1.96 4.33 14.62
CA GLN A 217 -0.83 3.40 14.71
C GLN A 217 -0.05 3.63 16.00
N LYS A 218 0.13 2.55 16.75
CA LYS A 218 0.93 2.49 17.97
C LYS A 218 1.93 1.36 17.84
N LEU A 219 3.19 1.71 17.58
CA LEU A 219 4.29 0.75 17.56
C LEU A 219 4.42 0.07 18.92
N LEU A 220 4.51 -1.25 18.90
CA LEU A 220 4.83 -2.10 20.05
C LEU A 220 6.34 -2.30 20.19
N ARG A 221 7.06 -2.16 19.09
CA ARG A 221 8.53 -2.23 18.99
C ARG A 221 9.01 -1.40 17.80
N ASN A 222 10.31 -1.19 17.72
CA ASN A 222 10.92 -0.59 16.53
C ASN A 222 10.80 -1.55 15.34
N VAL A 223 10.72 -0.96 14.16
CA VAL A 223 10.69 -1.67 12.88
C VAL A 223 12.12 -1.82 12.39
N GLU A 224 12.54 -3.03 12.05
CA GLU A 224 13.89 -3.25 11.52
C GLU A 224 13.95 -2.90 10.02
N PRO A 225 15.11 -2.49 9.47
CA PRO A 225 15.23 -2.13 8.05
C PRO A 225 14.74 -3.22 7.08
N GLU A 226 14.90 -4.49 7.42
CA GLU A 226 14.45 -5.62 6.60
C GLU A 226 12.92 -5.68 6.48
N GLU A 227 12.18 -5.26 7.51
CA GLU A 227 10.71 -5.19 7.50
C GLU A 227 10.18 -4.02 6.66
N LEU A 228 11.04 -3.04 6.40
CA LEU A 228 10.78 -1.93 5.49
C LEU A 228 11.17 -2.24 4.04
N ASP A 229 11.63 -3.47 3.75
CA ASP A 229 12.25 -3.85 2.48
C ASP A 229 13.44 -2.98 2.09
N ILE A 230 14.12 -2.36 3.06
CA ILE A 230 15.33 -1.57 2.81
C ILE A 230 16.48 -2.57 2.65
N ARG A 231 16.93 -2.72 1.40
CA ARG A 231 18.03 -3.62 1.05
C ARG A 231 19.26 -2.81 0.65
N PRO A 232 20.47 -3.33 0.92
CA PRO A 232 21.68 -2.77 0.32
C PRO A 232 21.52 -2.74 -1.20
N LEU A 233 21.77 -1.58 -1.80
CA LEU A 233 21.76 -1.44 -3.25
C LEU A 233 22.92 -2.23 -3.85
N GLU A 234 22.66 -2.93 -4.96
CA GLU A 234 23.74 -3.56 -5.73
C GLU A 234 24.66 -2.49 -6.30
N ILE A 235 25.96 -2.62 -6.05
CA ILE A 235 26.95 -1.69 -6.59
C ILE A 235 27.24 -2.06 -8.04
N VAL A 236 26.88 -1.17 -8.95
CA VAL A 236 27.14 -1.32 -10.38
C VAL A 236 28.30 -0.42 -10.77
N ALA A 237 29.38 -1.02 -11.27
CA ALA A 237 30.52 -0.27 -11.82
C ALA A 237 30.32 -0.02 -13.32
N GLU A 238 30.34 1.25 -13.72
CA GLU A 238 30.29 1.69 -15.11
C GLU A 238 31.66 1.53 -15.79
N GLN A 239 31.70 1.65 -17.12
CA GLN A 239 32.95 1.58 -17.89
C GLN A 239 33.95 2.69 -17.51
N SER A 240 33.43 3.85 -17.08
CA SER A 240 34.21 4.96 -16.54
C SER A 240 34.89 4.63 -15.20
N GLY A 241 34.50 3.54 -14.54
CA GLY A 241 34.89 3.21 -13.17
C GLY A 241 33.99 3.84 -12.10
N PHE A 242 33.04 4.70 -12.49
CA PHE A 242 32.03 5.23 -11.58
C PHE A 242 31.17 4.09 -11.02
N LYS A 243 30.88 4.14 -9.72
CA LYS A 243 30.11 3.13 -9.01
C LYS A 243 28.77 3.70 -8.61
N ILE A 244 27.71 3.26 -9.29
CA ILE A 244 26.34 3.54 -8.88
C ILE A 244 26.06 2.76 -7.59
N GLY A 245 25.57 3.45 -6.56
CA GLY A 245 25.35 2.84 -5.25
C GLY A 245 26.63 2.64 -4.42
N GLY A 246 27.78 3.10 -4.92
CA GLY A 246 29.08 2.91 -4.29
C GLY A 246 29.79 4.22 -3.93
N ARG A 247 30.95 4.07 -3.27
CA ARG A 247 31.87 5.17 -3.00
C ARG A 247 32.70 5.48 -4.24
N ASN A 248 32.78 6.77 -4.59
CA ASN A 248 33.56 7.30 -5.70
C ASN A 248 34.58 8.33 -5.22
N GLU A 249 35.74 8.39 -5.86
CA GLU A 249 36.73 9.43 -5.61
C GLU A 249 36.31 10.73 -6.33
N THR A 250 36.53 11.88 -5.69
CA THR A 250 36.10 13.18 -6.25
C THR A 250 36.73 13.47 -7.62
N GLU A 251 38.00 13.12 -7.80
CA GLU A 251 38.68 13.35 -9.09
C GLU A 251 38.05 12.54 -10.22
N LEU A 252 37.59 11.32 -9.94
CA LEU A 252 36.84 10.53 -10.92
C LEU A 252 35.54 11.22 -11.33
N ILE A 253 34.78 11.76 -10.36
CA ILE A 253 33.51 12.45 -10.63
C ILE A 253 33.71 13.65 -11.56
N LYS A 254 34.79 14.42 -11.38
CA LYS A 254 35.10 15.60 -12.20
C LYS A 254 35.39 15.26 -13.67
N GLU A 255 35.82 14.03 -13.94
CA GLU A 255 36.23 13.58 -15.28
C GLU A 255 35.16 12.78 -16.03
N LEU A 256 33.98 12.55 -15.42
CA LEU A 256 32.92 11.78 -16.05
C LEU A 256 32.40 12.45 -17.32
N THR A 257 32.21 11.64 -18.35
CA THR A 257 31.51 12.06 -19.58
C THR A 257 30.08 11.54 -19.65
N GLU A 258 29.77 10.51 -18.87
CA GLU A 258 28.46 9.89 -18.75
C GLU A 258 28.18 9.41 -17.31
N ILE A 259 26.91 9.32 -16.96
CA ILE A 259 26.40 8.75 -15.70
C ILE A 259 25.18 7.89 -16.04
N ASN A 260 25.14 6.65 -15.57
CA ASN A 260 24.10 5.67 -15.88
C ASN A 260 23.88 5.50 -17.40
N GLY A 261 24.99 5.46 -18.17
CA GLY A 261 24.97 5.40 -19.64
C GLY A 261 24.44 6.64 -20.35
N GLN A 262 24.19 7.75 -19.63
CA GLN A 262 23.70 9.00 -20.21
C GLN A 262 24.81 10.06 -20.26
N PRO A 263 25.02 10.74 -21.41
CA PRO A 263 25.99 11.82 -21.49
C PRO A 263 25.68 12.94 -20.48
N VAL A 264 26.69 13.45 -19.78
CA VAL A 264 26.54 14.50 -18.77
C VAL A 264 25.86 15.76 -19.34
N GLU A 265 26.19 16.16 -20.56
CA GLU A 265 25.56 17.30 -21.23
C GLU A 265 24.05 17.10 -21.46
N LYS A 266 23.63 15.86 -21.77
CA LYS A 266 22.21 15.51 -21.93
C LYS A 266 21.49 15.59 -20.58
N LEU A 267 22.12 15.08 -19.51
CA LEU A 267 21.56 15.15 -18.15
C LEU A 267 21.41 16.61 -17.71
N GLU A 268 22.45 17.42 -17.82
CA GLU A 268 22.42 18.84 -17.44
C GLU A 268 21.33 19.61 -18.19
N SER A 269 21.18 19.38 -19.50
CA SER A 269 20.15 20.00 -20.33
C SER A 269 18.73 19.72 -19.81
N ARG A 270 18.46 18.49 -19.37
CA ARG A 270 17.16 18.04 -18.84
C ARG A 270 16.92 18.50 -17.39
N MET A 271 17.98 18.64 -16.61
CA MET A 271 17.93 19.06 -15.21
C MET A 271 17.67 20.57 -15.04
N ARG A 272 17.72 21.38 -16.11
CA ARG A 272 17.42 22.83 -16.04
C ARG A 272 15.96 23.11 -15.66
N PRO A 273 15.66 24.29 -15.12
CA PRO A 273 14.29 24.72 -14.88
C PRO A 273 13.43 24.66 -16.15
N MET A 274 12.13 24.36 -15.98
CA MET A 274 11.16 24.26 -17.08
C MET A 274 11.46 23.18 -18.14
N ARG A 275 12.25 22.17 -17.77
CA ARG A 275 12.53 20.99 -18.60
C ARG A 275 11.80 19.78 -18.02
N ASP A 276 12.51 18.82 -17.44
CA ASP A 276 11.91 17.64 -16.84
C ASP A 276 11.27 17.94 -15.46
N SER A 277 11.59 19.10 -14.88
CA SER A 277 11.00 19.63 -13.65
C SER A 277 10.75 21.13 -13.81
N MET A 278 9.65 21.64 -13.24
CA MET A 278 9.33 23.07 -13.27
C MET A 278 10.42 23.89 -12.57
N ALA A 279 10.88 23.44 -11.41
CA ALA A 279 11.97 24.08 -10.67
C ALA A 279 13.35 23.71 -11.23
N GLY A 280 13.46 22.54 -11.88
CA GLY A 280 14.74 21.94 -12.26
C GLY A 280 15.37 21.14 -11.11
N PHE A 281 16.29 20.25 -11.45
CA PHE A 281 17.19 19.56 -10.51
C PHE A 281 18.52 20.30 -10.36
N LEU A 282 18.83 21.21 -11.28
CA LEU A 282 19.95 22.13 -11.26
C LEU A 282 19.46 23.55 -11.52
N GLY A 283 20.15 24.54 -10.97
CA GLY A 283 20.00 25.93 -11.38
C GLY A 283 20.39 26.16 -12.83
N GLU A 284 20.02 27.32 -13.37
CA GLU A 284 20.19 27.65 -14.80
C GLU A 284 21.62 27.46 -15.31
N ASN A 285 22.62 27.79 -14.47
CA ASN A 285 24.04 27.80 -14.86
C ASN A 285 24.92 26.88 -14.01
N GLU A 286 24.34 25.91 -13.30
CA GLU A 286 25.10 25.00 -12.44
C GLU A 286 25.68 23.82 -13.23
N SER A 287 26.89 23.37 -12.89
CA SER A 287 27.45 22.14 -13.46
C SER A 287 27.15 20.94 -12.55
N LEU A 288 26.60 19.87 -13.15
CA LEU A 288 26.26 18.62 -12.47
C LEU A 288 27.48 18.04 -11.75
N LEU A 289 28.59 17.86 -12.47
CA LEU A 289 29.80 17.25 -11.92
C LEU A 289 30.44 18.11 -10.84
N TYR A 290 30.38 19.44 -10.98
CA TYR A 290 30.86 20.35 -9.94
C TYR A 290 30.04 20.22 -8.64
N ILE A 291 28.71 20.16 -8.74
CA ILE A 291 27.83 19.96 -7.58
C ILE A 291 28.12 18.61 -6.92
N MET A 292 28.11 17.53 -7.70
CA MET A 292 28.38 16.18 -7.19
C MET A 292 29.77 16.07 -6.55
N ALA A 293 30.81 16.64 -7.17
CA ALA A 293 32.17 16.65 -6.63
C ALA A 293 32.26 17.45 -5.32
N SER A 294 31.63 18.63 -5.26
CA SER A 294 31.59 19.47 -4.05
C SER A 294 30.90 18.76 -2.89
N ASP A 295 29.80 18.05 -3.16
CA ASP A 295 29.06 17.32 -2.13
C ASP A 295 29.84 16.06 -1.69
N ASN A 296 30.49 15.35 -2.64
CA ASN A 296 31.35 14.21 -2.33
C ASN A 296 32.54 14.60 -1.44
N ASP A 297 33.22 15.72 -1.72
CA ASP A 297 34.30 16.23 -0.87
C ASP A 297 33.84 16.47 0.57
N PHE A 298 32.65 17.09 0.75
CA PHE A 298 32.07 17.28 2.07
C PHE A 298 31.81 15.95 2.76
N VAL A 299 31.08 15.03 2.12
CA VAL A 299 30.70 13.74 2.72
C VAL A 299 31.93 12.92 3.10
N LEU A 300 32.93 12.84 2.22
CA LEU A 300 34.18 12.13 2.52
C LEU A 300 34.99 12.80 3.63
N SER A 301 34.93 14.13 3.77
CA SER A 301 35.59 14.85 4.88
C SER A 301 35.02 14.48 6.25
N GLN A 302 33.74 14.09 6.30
CA GLN A 302 33.07 13.58 7.50
C GLN A 302 33.33 12.08 7.73
N LYS A 303 34.16 11.43 6.89
CA LYS A 303 34.42 9.98 6.89
C LYS A 303 33.15 9.13 6.65
N LEU A 304 32.18 9.70 5.95
CA LEU A 304 30.92 9.07 5.60
C LEU A 304 30.88 8.70 4.11
N THR A 305 29.83 8.00 3.74
CA THR A 305 29.41 7.74 2.36
C THR A 305 28.05 8.38 2.09
N HIS A 306 27.70 8.54 0.81
CA HIS A 306 26.36 9.01 0.45
C HIS A 306 25.27 8.03 0.92
N GLN A 307 25.59 6.74 0.97
CA GLN A 307 24.68 5.70 1.45
C GLN A 307 24.39 5.85 2.96
N ASP A 308 25.38 6.27 3.76
CA ASP A 308 25.18 6.56 5.19
C ASP A 308 24.18 7.70 5.40
N LEU A 309 24.20 8.72 4.53
CA LEU A 309 23.27 9.85 4.59
C LEU A 309 21.88 9.53 4.00
N ALA A 310 21.81 8.66 3.00
CA ALA A 310 20.53 8.26 2.40
C ALA A 310 19.75 7.27 3.28
N ALA A 311 20.43 6.36 3.98
CA ALA A 311 19.82 5.30 4.79
C ALA A 311 18.71 5.78 5.75
N PRO A 312 18.91 6.82 6.60
CA PRO A 312 17.86 7.29 7.50
C PRO A 312 16.69 7.96 6.75
N LEU A 313 16.92 8.53 5.57
CA LEU A 313 15.86 9.09 4.73
C LEU A 313 15.01 7.98 4.11
N PHE A 314 15.63 6.90 3.63
CA PHE A 314 14.92 5.69 3.20
C PHE A 314 14.09 5.11 4.34
N TYR A 315 14.68 5.01 5.54
CA TYR A 315 13.96 4.49 6.71
C TYR A 315 12.68 5.28 6.96
N ALA A 316 12.75 6.62 7.01
CA ALA A 316 11.58 7.46 7.22
C ALA A 316 10.52 7.28 6.12
N ARG A 317 10.95 7.25 4.86
CA ARG A 317 10.07 7.11 3.69
C ARG A 317 9.35 5.76 3.68
N GLU A 318 10.10 4.67 3.79
CA GLU A 318 9.54 3.33 3.75
C GLU A 318 8.70 3.04 4.99
N HIS A 319 9.09 3.56 6.17
CA HIS A 319 8.28 3.47 7.37
C HIS A 319 6.86 4.00 7.16
N TYR A 320 6.74 5.17 6.52
CA TYR A 320 5.45 5.74 6.18
C TYR A 320 4.71 4.92 5.12
N PHE A 321 5.36 4.62 3.98
CA PHE A 321 4.70 3.93 2.85
C PHE A 321 4.27 2.50 3.17
N LYS A 322 4.95 1.83 4.09
CA LYS A 322 4.57 0.50 4.60
C LYS A 322 3.46 0.56 5.66
N GLY A 323 2.99 1.75 6.04
CA GLY A 323 1.84 1.94 6.93
C GLY A 323 2.15 1.78 8.42
N PHE A 324 3.42 1.94 8.84
CA PHE A 324 3.81 1.86 10.25
C PHE A 324 3.49 3.14 11.06
N GLY A 325 2.96 4.16 10.39
CA GLY A 325 2.52 5.42 10.98
C GLY A 325 3.49 6.56 10.69
N THR A 326 3.33 7.64 11.44
CA THR A 326 4.12 8.88 11.25
C THR A 326 5.26 9.01 12.25
N GLN A 327 5.37 8.13 13.25
CA GLN A 327 6.40 8.21 14.28
C GLN A 327 7.24 6.95 14.34
N PHE A 328 8.54 7.11 14.40
CA PHE A 328 9.49 6.00 14.47
C PHE A 328 10.66 6.33 15.39
N SER A 329 11.45 5.30 15.73
CA SER A 329 12.71 5.48 16.45
C SER A 329 13.86 4.93 15.63
N LEU A 330 14.95 5.69 15.54
CA LEU A 330 16.15 5.33 14.79
C LEU A 330 17.38 5.88 15.51
N GLY A 331 18.45 5.09 15.65
CA GLY A 331 19.67 5.55 16.34
C GLY A 331 19.47 5.99 17.80
N GLY A 332 18.45 5.47 18.48
CA GLY A 332 18.08 5.89 19.84
C GLY A 332 17.38 7.26 19.92
N ARG A 333 17.00 7.84 18.78
CA ARG A 333 16.23 9.08 18.67
C ARG A 333 14.80 8.81 18.24
N LYS A 334 13.89 9.74 18.56
CA LYS A 334 12.50 9.70 18.10
C LYS A 334 12.29 10.66 16.94
N PHE A 335 11.55 10.23 15.93
CA PHE A 335 11.26 11.00 14.75
C PHE A 335 9.78 11.03 14.43
N ARG A 336 9.38 12.07 13.71
CA ARG A 336 8.12 12.12 12.98
C ARG A 336 8.38 12.33 11.49
N VAL A 337 7.65 11.63 10.64
CA VAL A 337 7.58 11.86 9.20
C VAL A 337 6.17 12.27 8.81
N GLU A 338 6.07 13.32 8.00
CA GLU A 338 4.84 13.84 7.40
C GLU A 338 5.01 13.82 5.89
N MET A 339 3.95 13.47 5.15
CA MET A 339 4.00 13.34 3.68
C MET A 339 3.03 14.32 3.00
N ASP A 340 3.54 15.01 2.00
CA ASP A 340 2.73 15.80 1.06
C ASP A 340 2.69 15.06 -0.28
N THR A 341 1.53 14.56 -0.72
CA THR A 341 1.38 13.88 -2.01
C THR A 341 0.68 14.77 -3.04
N PHE A 342 1.26 14.86 -4.23
CA PHE A 342 0.81 15.69 -5.34
C PHE A 342 0.21 14.86 -6.47
N ARG A 343 -0.41 15.56 -7.42
CA ARG A 343 -0.85 14.94 -8.68
C ARG A 343 0.30 14.96 -9.68
N GLY A 344 0.65 13.79 -10.20
CA GLY A 344 1.75 13.62 -11.14
C GLY A 344 3.01 13.08 -10.47
N MET A 345 3.80 12.35 -11.23
CA MET A 345 5.03 11.72 -10.78
C MET A 345 6.23 12.48 -11.35
N GLN A 346 7.15 12.87 -10.48
CA GLN A 346 8.47 13.37 -10.87
C GLN A 346 9.43 12.17 -10.91
N PHE A 347 10.00 11.92 -12.09
CA PHE A 347 11.02 10.90 -12.27
C PHE A 347 12.42 11.46 -12.03
N SER A 348 13.32 10.59 -11.60
CA SER A 348 14.76 10.87 -11.51
C SER A 348 15.31 11.27 -12.87
N PRO A 349 16.20 12.30 -12.92
CA PRO A 349 16.81 12.73 -14.16
C PRO A 349 17.84 11.73 -14.70
N PHE A 350 18.25 10.73 -13.90
CA PHE A 350 19.29 9.76 -14.24
C PHE A 350 18.79 8.52 -15.02
N GLU A 351 17.51 8.48 -15.43
CA GLU A 351 16.92 7.35 -16.17
C GLU A 351 17.06 5.99 -15.42
N ASP A 352 16.80 6.00 -14.12
CA ASP A 352 16.95 4.83 -13.22
C ASP A 352 15.61 4.21 -12.79
N GLU A 353 14.54 4.58 -13.48
CA GLU A 353 13.14 4.18 -13.24
C GLU A 353 12.56 4.61 -11.88
N THR A 354 13.32 5.35 -11.07
CA THR A 354 12.81 5.89 -9.80
C THR A 354 11.99 7.14 -10.04
N GLY A 355 10.93 7.29 -9.25
CA GLY A 355 10.05 8.44 -9.32
C GLY A 355 9.15 8.52 -8.10
N THR A 356 8.68 9.71 -7.80
CA THR A 356 7.73 9.91 -6.70
C THR A 356 6.73 11.00 -7.02
N ALA A 357 5.60 10.96 -6.33
CA ALA A 357 4.62 12.04 -6.30
C ALA A 357 4.57 12.70 -4.92
N SER A 358 5.51 12.41 -4.01
CA SER A 358 5.45 12.84 -2.62
C SER A 358 6.71 13.56 -2.17
N ASP A 359 6.52 14.53 -1.28
CA ASP A 359 7.56 15.11 -0.44
C ASP A 359 7.39 14.62 0.99
N MET A 360 8.49 14.60 1.74
CA MET A 360 8.48 14.28 3.17
C MET A 360 9.09 15.39 4.00
N THR A 361 8.52 15.61 5.19
CA THR A 361 9.12 16.39 6.25
C THR A 361 9.47 15.46 7.40
N ILE A 362 10.75 15.40 7.77
CA ILE A 362 11.24 14.58 8.87
C ILE A 362 11.64 15.50 10.00
N THR A 363 11.10 15.26 11.19
CA THR A 363 11.38 16.02 12.41
C THR A 363 12.00 15.11 13.45
N ASN A 364 13.19 15.45 13.94
CA ASN A 364 13.75 14.86 15.15
C ASN A 364 12.97 15.40 16.35
N LEU A 365 12.21 14.54 17.03
CA LEU A 365 11.35 14.94 18.14
C LEU A 365 12.12 15.23 19.42
N ASP A 366 13.38 14.79 19.52
CA ASP A 366 14.23 15.05 20.68
C ASP A 366 14.88 16.45 20.60
N THR A 367 15.20 16.92 19.38
CA THR A 367 15.86 18.23 19.15
C THR A 367 14.92 19.31 18.60
N GLY A 368 13.80 18.91 17.99
CA GLY A 368 12.87 19.79 17.26
C GLY A 368 13.36 20.23 15.88
N VAL A 369 14.52 19.75 15.42
CA VAL A 369 15.06 20.07 14.10
C VAL A 369 14.32 19.27 13.02
N SER A 370 14.02 19.92 11.90
CA SER A 370 13.31 19.30 10.78
C SER A 370 14.05 19.55 9.45
N LEU A 371 13.90 18.60 8.53
CA LEU A 371 14.24 18.79 7.12
C LEU A 371 13.02 18.44 6.26
N LYS A 372 12.91 19.10 5.11
CA LYS A 372 11.92 18.79 4.07
C LYS A 372 12.66 18.42 2.79
N CYS A 373 12.23 17.36 2.12
CA CYS A 373 12.83 16.91 0.87
C CYS A 373 11.83 16.10 0.04
N SER A 374 12.07 16.00 -1.26
CA SER A 374 11.36 15.05 -2.11
C SER A 374 11.62 13.61 -1.65
N CYS A 375 10.61 12.74 -1.72
CA CYS A 375 10.80 11.30 -1.51
C CYS A 375 11.69 10.64 -2.58
N LEU A 376 12.09 11.36 -3.63
CA LEU A 376 13.04 10.91 -4.66
C LEU A 376 14.52 11.05 -4.24
N LEU A 377 14.81 12.00 -3.35
CA LEU A 377 16.19 12.30 -2.93
C LEU A 377 16.94 11.11 -2.30
N PRO A 378 16.32 10.23 -1.48
CA PRO A 378 17.02 9.05 -0.95
C PRO A 378 17.66 8.21 -2.06
N ASP A 379 16.94 7.96 -3.16
CA ASP A 379 17.45 7.20 -4.31
C ASP A 379 18.59 7.94 -5.02
N MET A 380 18.42 9.23 -5.32
CA MET A 380 19.45 10.01 -6.01
C MET A 380 20.74 10.16 -5.19
N ILE A 381 20.61 10.33 -3.87
CA ILE A 381 21.74 10.39 -2.95
C ILE A 381 22.43 9.03 -2.88
N GLN A 382 21.70 7.94 -2.63
CA GLN A 382 22.28 6.61 -2.49
C GLN A 382 22.95 6.14 -3.79
N ARG A 383 22.36 6.40 -4.95
CA ARG A 383 22.85 5.93 -6.24
C ARG A 383 24.00 6.77 -6.78
N TYR A 384 23.87 8.10 -6.71
CA TYR A 384 24.73 9.02 -7.44
C TYR A 384 25.47 10.03 -6.56
N GLY A 385 25.11 10.16 -5.28
CA GLY A 385 25.64 11.23 -4.42
C GLY A 385 25.12 12.61 -4.82
N PHE A 386 23.92 12.68 -5.41
CA PHE A 386 23.33 13.92 -5.92
C PHE A 386 22.22 14.44 -5.00
N TYR A 387 22.40 15.67 -4.50
CA TYR A 387 21.51 16.35 -3.55
C TYR A 387 20.68 17.48 -4.19
N GLU A 388 20.67 17.52 -5.53
CA GLU A 388 20.23 18.65 -6.37
C GLU A 388 21.15 19.89 -6.33
N GLY A 389 21.00 20.79 -7.30
CA GLY A 389 21.81 22.00 -7.45
C GLY A 389 21.59 23.06 -6.37
N LYS A 390 22.55 23.96 -6.13
CA LYS A 390 22.47 24.96 -5.05
C LYS A 390 21.38 26.00 -5.25
N GLN A 391 20.85 26.14 -6.46
CA GLN A 391 19.81 27.12 -6.78
C GLN A 391 18.40 26.51 -6.88
N THR A 392 18.25 25.19 -6.77
CA THR A 392 16.91 24.58 -6.70
C THR A 392 16.31 24.76 -5.29
N PRO A 393 15.01 25.08 -5.17
CA PRO A 393 14.33 25.11 -3.88
C PRO A 393 14.19 23.73 -3.22
N TYR A 394 14.47 22.64 -3.95
CA TYR A 394 14.33 21.26 -3.47
C TYR A 394 15.67 20.62 -3.02
N ARG A 395 16.79 21.35 -3.10
CA ARG A 395 18.08 20.84 -2.62
C ARG A 395 18.04 20.49 -1.14
N LEU A 396 18.57 19.32 -0.82
CA LEU A 396 18.78 18.86 0.55
C LEU A 396 20.27 18.92 0.89
N GLU A 397 20.69 19.91 1.66
CA GLU A 397 22.10 20.02 2.05
C GLU A 397 22.54 18.80 2.87
N PRO A 398 23.72 18.18 2.57
CA PRO A 398 24.23 17.06 3.36
C PRO A 398 24.35 17.36 4.86
N THR A 399 24.65 18.62 5.22
CA THR A 399 24.71 19.08 6.62
C THR A 399 23.36 18.99 7.31
N SER A 400 22.26 19.31 6.62
CA SER A 400 20.92 19.26 7.21
C SER A 400 20.48 17.84 7.55
N ILE A 401 20.96 16.83 6.80
CA ILE A 401 20.75 15.41 7.14
C ILE A 401 21.47 15.09 8.46
N LEU A 402 22.72 15.51 8.62
CA LEU A 402 23.49 15.30 9.85
C LEU A 402 22.89 16.04 11.06
N GLU A 403 22.30 17.22 10.85
CA GLU A 403 21.63 17.99 11.91
C GLU A 403 20.35 17.30 12.42
N VAL A 404 19.54 16.75 11.52
CA VAL A 404 18.32 16.02 11.89
C VAL A 404 18.68 14.64 12.48
N PHE A 405 19.60 13.91 11.85
CA PHE A 405 20.04 12.60 12.29
C PHE A 405 21.36 12.69 13.08
N ASP A 406 21.31 13.41 14.19
CA ASP A 406 22.46 13.74 15.07
C ASP A 406 23.20 12.53 15.68
N PHE A 407 22.67 11.32 15.51
CA PHE A 407 23.30 10.09 15.92
C PHE A 407 24.30 9.53 14.89
N ILE A 408 24.28 10.03 13.65
CA ILE A 408 25.25 9.63 12.62
C ILE A 408 26.64 10.12 13.07
N PRO A 409 27.64 9.23 13.22
CA PRO A 409 28.95 9.63 13.67
C PRO A 409 29.60 10.62 12.69
N ASN A 410 30.10 11.74 13.21
CA ASN A 410 30.84 12.77 12.46
C ASN A 410 32.28 12.93 12.95
#